data_AF-A0A4R9VFV6-F1
#
_entry.id   AF-A0A4R9VFV6-F1
#
_cell.length_a   1.000
_cell.length_b   1.000
_cell.length_c   1.000
_cell.angle_alpha   90.00
_cell.angle_beta   90.00
_cell.angle_gamma   90.00
#
_symmetry.space_group_name_H-M   'P 1'
#
loop_
_entity.id
_entity.type
_entity.pdbx_description
1 polymer ?
#
loop_
_entity_poly.entity_id
_entity_poly.type
_entity_poly.pdbx_seq_one_letter_code
_entity_poly.pdbx_strand_id
1 'polypeptide(L)'
;MRMVDIIEKKRDGQALTNEEIEFFINAYTSGEIPDYQASSLAMAIFFQDMNDQERAALTMAMVNSGDVIDLSAINGIKVDKHSTGGVGDT
;
A
#
# COMPACT_ATOMS: atom_id res chain seq x y z
N MET A 1 -8.95 -16.62 0.85
CA MET A 1 -7.87 -16.04 1.68
C MET A 1 -8.53 -15.25 2.80
N ARG A 2 -8.08 -15.35 4.05
CA ARG A 2 -8.66 -14.56 5.16
C ARG A 2 -7.65 -13.53 5.62
N MET A 3 -8.13 -12.35 6.00
CA MET A 3 -7.27 -11.26 6.48
C MET A 3 -6.42 -11.67 7.70
N VAL A 4 -6.95 -12.52 8.58
CA VAL A 4 -6.20 -13.05 9.73
C VAL A 4 -4.97 -13.86 9.32
N ASP A 5 -5.04 -14.60 8.21
CA ASP A 5 -3.91 -15.40 7.71
C ASP A 5 -2.78 -14.48 7.20
N ILE A 6 -3.13 -13.34 6.58
CA ILE A 6 -2.17 -12.33 6.11
C ILE A 6 -1.48 -11.62 7.28
N ILE A 7 -2.26 -11.25 8.31
CA ILE A 7 -1.72 -10.63 9.53
C ILE A 7 -0.72 -11.58 10.20
N GLU A 8 -1.09 -12.85 10.39
CA GLU A 8 -0.21 -13.86 10.99
C GLU A 8 1.07 -14.06 10.18
N LYS A 9 0.94 -14.19 8.86
CA LYS A 9 2.07 -14.34 7.94
C LYS A 9 3.06 -13.18 8.06
N LYS A 10 2.58 -11.93 8.00
CA LYS A 10 3.45 -10.76 8.15
C LYS A 10 4.02 -10.65 9.56
N ARG A 11 3.22 -10.89 10.61
CA ARG A 11 3.69 -10.92 12.01
C ARG A 11 4.85 -11.89 12.20
N ASP A 12 4.81 -13.03 11.52
CA ASP A 12 5.84 -14.07 11.59
C ASP A 12 7.05 -13.78 10.67
N GLY A 13 7.13 -12.58 10.09
CA GLY A 13 8.27 -12.11 9.29
C GLY A 13 8.29 -12.63 7.85
N GLN A 14 7.20 -13.21 7.38
CA GLN A 14 7.13 -13.73 6.01
C GLN A 14 6.68 -12.64 5.04
N ALA A 15 7.23 -12.70 3.81
CA ALA A 15 6.84 -11.79 2.74
C ALA A 15 5.42 -12.09 2.24
N LEU A 16 4.62 -11.05 2.05
CA LEU A 16 3.32 -11.14 1.42
C LEU A 16 3.46 -11.25 -0.10
N THR A 17 2.54 -11.96 -0.73
CA THR A 17 2.47 -12.01 -2.20
C THR A 17 1.73 -10.78 -2.74
N ASN A 18 1.87 -10.53 -4.05
CA ASN A 18 1.14 -9.44 -4.70
C ASN A 18 -0.38 -9.62 -4.54
N GLU A 19 -0.87 -10.85 -4.69
CA GLU A 19 -2.30 -11.17 -4.57
C GLU A 19 -2.82 -10.97 -3.14
N GLU A 20 -2.00 -11.25 -2.11
CA GLU A 20 -2.35 -10.99 -0.71
C GLU A 20 -2.48 -9.48 -0.43
N ILE A 21 -1.58 -8.68 -1.01
CA ILE A 21 -1.59 -7.22 -0.87
C ILE A 21 -2.77 -6.60 -1.63
N GLU A 22 -3.03 -7.05 -2.86
CA GLU A 22 -4.18 -6.62 -3.65
C GLU A 22 -5.51 -6.98 -2.98
N PHE A 23 -5.61 -8.20 -2.44
CA PHE A 23 -6.76 -8.61 -1.63
C PHE A 23 -6.97 -7.67 -0.44
N PHE A 24 -5.91 -7.39 0.33
CA PHE A 24 -6.01 -6.49 1.49
C PHE A 24 -6.49 -5.09 1.09
N ILE A 25 -5.87 -4.47 0.08
CA ILE A 25 -6.21 -3.10 -0.32
C ILE A 25 -7.64 -3.04 -0.86
N ASN A 26 -8.03 -3.94 -1.76
CA ASN A 26 -9.38 -3.93 -2.35
C ASN A 26 -10.47 -4.13 -1.29
N ALA A 27 -10.28 -5.09 -0.38
CA ALA A 27 -11.28 -5.37 0.65
C ALA A 27 -11.29 -4.32 1.77
N TYR A 28 -10.18 -3.63 2.02
CA TYR A 28 -10.16 -2.52 2.98
C TYR A 28 -10.84 -1.28 2.39
N THR A 29 -10.57 -0.93 1.14
CA THR A 29 -11.21 0.24 0.49
C THR A 29 -12.69 0.01 0.17
N SER A 30 -13.14 -1.24 0.03
CA SER A 30 -14.57 -1.59 -0.09
C SER A 30 -15.32 -1.64 1.25
N GLY A 31 -14.61 -1.54 2.39
CA GLY A 31 -15.19 -1.62 3.73
C GLY A 31 -15.46 -3.04 4.24
N GLU A 32 -14.98 -4.08 3.54
CA GLU A 32 -15.12 -5.48 3.95
C GLU A 32 -14.11 -5.87 5.05
N ILE A 33 -12.93 -5.27 5.05
CA ILE A 33 -11.93 -5.42 6.13
C ILE A 33 -12.13 -4.27 7.13
N PRO A 34 -12.42 -4.57 8.41
CA PRO A 34 -12.59 -3.54 9.42
C PRO A 34 -11.25 -2.94 9.88
N ASP A 35 -11.29 -1.70 10.36
CA ASP A 35 -10.12 -0.93 10.79
C ASP A 35 -9.21 -1.68 11.77
N TYR A 36 -9.78 -2.48 12.69
CA TYR A 36 -8.99 -3.20 13.69
C TYR A 36 -8.09 -4.29 13.06
N GLN A 37 -8.46 -4.83 11.89
CA GLN A 37 -7.60 -5.76 11.15
C GLN A 37 -6.53 -5.01 10.37
N ALA A 38 -6.90 -3.90 9.72
CA ALA A 38 -5.94 -3.04 9.02
C ALA A 38 -4.87 -2.49 9.98
N SER A 39 -5.26 -2.01 11.16
CA SER A 39 -4.33 -1.55 12.19
C SER A 39 -3.41 -2.67 12.70
N SER A 40 -3.93 -3.90 12.81
CA SER A 40 -3.12 -5.05 13.20
C SER A 40 -2.06 -5.40 12.14
N LEU A 41 -2.42 -5.34 10.85
CA LEU A 41 -1.45 -5.54 9.77
C LEU A 41 -0.43 -4.41 9.73
N ALA A 42 -0.86 -3.15 9.88
CA ALA A 42 0.03 -2.00 9.91
C ALA A 42 1.07 -2.11 11.03
N MET A 43 0.66 -2.56 12.22
CA MET A 43 1.59 -2.80 13.32
C MET A 43 2.56 -3.97 13.03
N ALA A 44 2.08 -5.04 12.39
CA ALA A 44 2.95 -6.14 11.97
C ALA A 44 4.00 -5.68 10.93
N ILE A 45 3.59 -4.87 9.94
CA ILE A 45 4.49 -4.25 8.96
C ILE A 45 5.50 -3.33 9.64
N PHE A 46 5.08 -2.52 10.62
CA PHE A 46 5.99 -1.64 11.35
C PHE A 46 7.15 -2.40 12.00
N PHE A 47 6.88 -3.57 12.58
CA PHE A 47 7.92 -4.38 13.24
C PHE A 47 8.72 -5.28 12.31
N GLN A 48 8.10 -5.82 11.25
CA GLN A 48 8.73 -6.83 10.39
C GLN A 48 9.20 -6.28 9.03
N ASP A 49 8.85 -5.03 8.73
CA ASP A 49 9.08 -4.36 7.46
C ASP A 49 8.44 -5.08 6.25
N MET A 50 8.67 -4.51 5.07
CA MET A 50 8.35 -5.05 3.76
C MET A 50 9.59 -4.99 2.88
N ASN A 51 9.80 -6.01 2.06
CA ASN A 51 10.81 -5.95 1.02
C ASN A 51 10.36 -5.04 -0.15
N ASP A 52 11.24 -4.81 -1.12
CA ASP A 52 10.95 -3.91 -2.25
C ASP A 52 9.81 -4.38 -3.14
N GLN A 53 9.62 -5.70 -3.30
CA GLN A 53 8.50 -6.25 -4.07
C GLN A 53 7.17 -5.97 -3.37
N GLU A 54 7.13 -6.19 -2.05
CA GLU A 54 5.96 -5.90 -1.22
C GLU A 54 5.60 -4.41 -1.23
N ARG A 55 6.60 -3.52 -1.11
CA ARG A 55 6.40 -2.05 -1.17
C ARG A 55 5.87 -1.61 -2.54
N ALA A 56 6.43 -2.17 -3.62
CA ALA A 56 5.97 -1.89 -4.98
C ALA A 56 4.53 -2.38 -5.20
N ALA A 57 4.20 -3.59 -4.75
CA ALA A 57 2.85 -4.14 -4.83
C ALA A 57 1.85 -3.30 -4.02
N LEU A 58 2.20 -2.90 -2.79
CA LEU A 58 1.36 -2.05 -1.96
C LEU A 58 1.10 -0.69 -2.62
N THR A 59 2.15 -0.07 -3.18
CA THR A 59 2.05 1.19 -3.91
C THR A 59 1.09 1.06 -5.09
N MET A 60 1.26 0.04 -5.93
CA MET A 60 0.40 -0.15 -7.11
C MET A 60 -1.03 -0.53 -6.76
N ALA A 61 -1.25 -1.34 -5.73
CA ALA A 61 -2.60 -1.67 -5.26
C ALA A 61 -3.33 -0.40 -4.78
N MET A 62 -2.65 0.50 -4.07
CA MET A 62 -3.22 1.80 -3.68
C MET A 62 -3.50 2.70 -4.88
N VAL A 63 -2.58 2.80 -5.86
CA VAL A 63 -2.80 3.55 -7.11
C VAL A 63 -4.06 3.06 -7.83
N ASN A 64 -4.24 1.74 -7.92
CA ASN A 64 -5.37 1.12 -8.62
C ASN A 64 -6.68 1.13 -7.82
N SER A 65 -6.68 1.61 -6.57
CA SER A 65 -7.88 1.67 -5.73
C SER A 65 -8.79 2.88 -6.03
N GLY A 66 -8.36 3.78 -6.91
CA GLY A 66 -9.10 4.98 -7.27
C GLY A 66 -8.77 5.48 -8.67
N ASP A 67 -8.93 6.79 -8.87
CA ASP A 67 -8.72 7.41 -10.18
C ASP A 67 -7.24 7.45 -10.57
N VAL A 68 -6.97 7.07 -11.82
CA VAL A 68 -5.65 7.21 -12.45
C VAL A 68 -5.72 8.34 -13.47
N ILE A 69 -5.01 9.43 -13.19
CA ILE A 69 -5.03 10.62 -14.05
C ILE A 69 -4.23 10.38 -15.33
N ASP A 70 -4.87 10.57 -16.48
CA ASP A 70 -4.19 10.58 -17.78
C ASP A 70 -3.76 12.00 -18.18
N LEU A 71 -2.44 12.23 -18.22
CA LEU A 71 -1.82 13.48 -18.68
C LEU A 71 -1.28 13.38 -20.11
N SER A 72 -1.69 12.36 -20.88
CA SER A 72 -1.23 12.12 -22.26
C SER A 72 -1.56 13.28 -23.21
N ALA A 73 -2.65 14.01 -22.95
CA ALA A 73 -3.06 15.18 -23.73
C ALA A 73 -2.11 16.39 -23.59
N ILE A 74 -1.24 16.41 -22.56
CA ILE A 74 -0.26 17.48 -22.34
C ILE A 74 1.06 17.10 -23.03
N ASN A 75 1.41 17.88 -24.06
CA ASN A 75 2.65 17.72 -24.81
C ASN A 75 3.89 17.93 -23.91
N GLY A 76 4.87 17.05 -24.04
CA GLY A 76 6.15 17.11 -23.30
C GLY A 76 6.26 16.10 -22.14
N ILE A 77 7.38 16.20 -21.42
CA ILE A 77 7.66 15.37 -20.24
C ILE A 77 7.04 16.05 -19.02
N LYS A 78 6.16 15.31 -18.32
CA LYS A 78 5.55 15.77 -17.07
C LYS A 78 6.48 15.41 -15.94
N VAL A 79 6.81 16.39 -15.10
CA VAL A 79 7.68 16.21 -13.93
C VAL A 79 6.91 16.69 -12.72
N ASP A 80 7.06 15.98 -11.61
CA ASP A 80 6.42 16.31 -10.34
C ASP A 80 7.47 16.45 -9.22
N LYS A 81 7.10 17.13 -8.13
CA LYS A 81 7.94 17.29 -6.93
C LYS A 81 7.13 16.94 -5.70
N HIS A 82 7.68 16.04 -4.89
CA HIS A 82 7.15 15.71 -3.57
C HIS A 82 8.15 16.07 -2.46
N SER A 83 7.66 16.52 -1.31
CA SER A 83 8.45 16.68 -0.08
C SER A 83 7.86 15.78 1.00
N THR A 84 8.70 15.04 1.72
CA THR A 84 8.26 14.09 2.74
C THR A 84 7.82 14.78 4.04
N GLY A 85 8.27 16.02 4.27
CA GLY A 85 7.99 16.81 5.46
C GLY A 85 9.20 17.62 5.91
N GLY A 86 8.97 18.82 6.46
CA GLY A 86 10.03 19.71 6.94
C GLY A 86 9.47 21.02 7.53
N VAL A 87 10.29 21.73 8.29
CA VAL A 87 10.02 23.09 8.76
C VAL A 87 11.06 24.00 8.14
N GLY A 88 10.63 24.97 7.32
CA GLY A 88 11.54 25.88 6.60
C GLY A 88 12.19 25.26 5.36
N ASP A 89 11.43 24.49 4.57
CA ASP A 89 11.84 23.99 3.25
C ASP A 89 11.95 25.19 2.26
N THR A 90 13.03 25.98 2.41
CA THR A 90 13.39 27.21 1.66
C THR A 90 14.73 27.06 0.97
#